data_AF-A0A520ZV95-F1
#
_entry.id   AF-A0A520ZV95-F1
#
_cell.length_a   1.000
_cell.length_b   1.000
_cell.length_c   1.000
_cell.angle_alpha   90.00
_cell.angle_beta   90.00
_cell.angle_gamma   90.00
#
_symmetry.space_group_name_H-M   'P 1'
#
loop_
_entity.id
_entity.type
_entity.pdbx_description
1 polymer ?
#
loop_
_entity_poly.entity_id
_entity_poly.type
_entity_poly.pdbx_seq_one_letter_code
_entity_poly.pdbx_strand_id
1 'polypeptide(L)'
;MAYKKVLPAILVSALFPALSSAQEAAEHPTYAKDVSRIIQDNCQICHQPGNIGPMSFTSYEEVRPWAPLIQLRVAAREMPPYQYDTDIGIQHLKNDWRMTQEDIDTIVAWVDAGSPLGNPEDLPPPKQFPDMDDWRFADELGQPDHTIKSAAWDVPAAGQDLWWKPVVDSGITESRCIKAVETRPSAAAIGSTHHANSHFKVLNEDGEWVNGDRLSEFAIGKLGEKVPEGACRRVPANSMVEFEVHYFPDGNAVPNDQVTVGIWYFDEEDDFVEEESYPQNLSAYFLSGGTDYMIAPHGTLMTQGFRSWDHPVRIDSWQPHMHLRGVAMKLEMLNPETGRIEVLSQASNWTSAWNHSHTYE
;
A
#
# COMPACT_ATOMS: atom_id res chain seq x y z
N MET A 1 -13.32 107.83 5.48
CA MET A 1 -13.97 106.50 5.57
C MET A 1 -12.89 105.46 5.78
N ALA A 2 -12.76 104.94 7.00
CA ALA A 2 -11.76 103.94 7.36
C ALA A 2 -12.45 102.56 7.48
N TYR A 3 -12.05 101.60 6.64
CA TYR A 3 -12.54 100.22 6.71
C TYR A 3 -11.55 99.36 7.51
N LYS A 4 -12.02 98.84 8.65
CA LYS A 4 -11.35 97.79 9.44
C LYS A 4 -11.33 96.50 8.62
N LYS A 5 -10.16 95.86 8.46
CA LYS A 5 -10.04 94.48 7.98
C LYS A 5 -9.79 93.54 9.16
N VAL A 6 -10.66 92.53 9.24
CA VAL A 6 -10.67 91.42 10.19
C VAL A 6 -9.76 90.31 9.64
N LEU A 7 -8.89 89.74 10.48
CA LEU A 7 -8.13 88.52 10.19
C LEU A 7 -9.03 87.28 10.39
N PRO A 8 -8.93 86.24 9.54
CA PRO A 8 -9.32 84.89 9.92
C PRO A 8 -8.08 84.08 10.32
N ALA A 9 -8.21 83.37 11.46
CA ALA A 9 -7.27 82.38 11.93
C ALA A 9 -7.39 81.10 11.10
N ILE A 10 -6.26 80.55 10.65
CA ILE A 10 -6.17 79.27 9.94
C ILE A 10 -6.02 78.16 10.99
N LEU A 11 -7.02 77.29 11.09
CA LEU A 11 -6.93 76.03 11.83
C LEU A 11 -6.21 75.00 10.96
N VAL A 12 -5.07 74.49 11.41
CA VAL A 12 -4.36 73.37 10.76
C VAL A 12 -4.75 72.09 11.51
N SER A 13 -5.61 71.27 10.88
CA SER A 13 -5.93 69.93 11.36
C SER A 13 -4.80 68.97 10.95
N ALA A 14 -4.05 68.44 11.91
CA ALA A 14 -3.07 67.40 11.69
C ALA A 14 -3.77 66.05 11.53
N LEU A 15 -3.77 65.50 10.31
CA LEU A 15 -4.16 64.13 10.00
C LEU A 15 -2.97 63.21 10.35
N PHE A 16 -3.11 62.44 11.43
CA PHE A 16 -2.25 61.28 11.67
C PHE A 16 -2.71 60.13 10.74
N PRO A 17 -1.82 59.52 9.94
CA PRO A 17 -2.15 58.27 9.29
C PRO A 17 -2.21 57.17 10.35
N ALA A 18 -3.39 56.62 10.57
CA ALA A 18 -3.53 55.36 11.27
C ALA A 18 -2.86 54.28 10.42
N LEU A 19 -1.68 53.82 10.84
CA LEU A 19 -1.12 52.56 10.36
C LEU A 19 -2.03 51.45 10.89
N SER A 20 -3.06 51.13 10.11
CA SER A 20 -3.83 49.92 10.30
C SER A 20 -2.98 48.77 9.77
N SER A 21 -2.19 48.15 10.64
CA SER A 21 -1.69 46.80 10.40
C SER A 21 -2.83 45.82 10.65
N ALA A 22 -3.81 45.80 9.75
CA ALA A 22 -4.67 44.64 9.60
C ALA A 22 -3.84 43.61 8.83
N GLN A 23 -3.10 42.78 9.56
CA GLN A 23 -2.66 41.51 9.01
C GLN A 23 -3.91 40.65 8.92
N GLU A 24 -4.60 40.75 7.80
CA GLU A 24 -5.53 39.71 7.37
C GLU A 24 -4.67 38.46 7.23
N ALA A 25 -4.66 37.63 8.27
CA ALA A 25 -4.08 36.31 8.19
C ALA A 25 -4.91 35.59 7.13
N ALA A 26 -4.39 35.50 5.91
CA ALA A 26 -4.96 34.61 4.93
C ALA A 26 -5.06 33.22 5.59
N GLU A 27 -6.28 32.67 5.57
CA GLU A 27 -6.69 31.36 6.12
C GLU A 27 -5.98 30.22 5.37
N HIS A 28 -4.67 30.15 5.48
CA HIS A 28 -3.91 29.04 4.93
C HIS A 28 -3.89 27.89 5.94
N PRO A 29 -3.94 26.63 5.46
CA PRO A 29 -3.80 25.49 6.34
C PRO A 29 -2.48 25.56 7.12
N THR A 30 -2.47 25.02 8.33
CA THR A 30 -1.26 24.91 9.15
C THR A 30 -0.93 23.45 9.43
N TYR A 31 0.34 23.18 9.78
CA TYR A 31 0.72 21.83 10.15
C TYR A 31 -0.06 21.32 11.36
N ALA A 32 -0.13 22.11 12.42
CA ALA A 32 -0.74 21.68 13.67
C ALA A 32 -2.24 21.40 13.51
N LYS A 33 -2.96 22.28 12.82
CA LYS A 33 -4.41 22.18 12.68
C LYS A 33 -4.87 21.22 11.59
N ASP A 34 -4.19 21.18 10.45
CA ASP A 34 -4.70 20.53 9.24
C ASP A 34 -3.76 19.42 8.75
N VAL A 35 -2.53 19.77 8.34
CA VAL A 35 -1.63 18.84 7.63
C VAL A 35 -1.12 17.69 8.50
N SER A 36 -0.95 17.87 9.82
CA SER A 36 -0.50 16.81 10.72
C SER A 36 -1.41 15.58 10.69
N ARG A 37 -2.72 15.75 10.54
CA ARG A 37 -3.69 14.64 10.43
C ARG A 37 -3.49 13.88 9.13
N ILE A 38 -3.36 14.61 8.02
CA ILE A 38 -3.10 14.03 6.70
C ILE A 38 -1.78 13.24 6.71
N ILE A 39 -0.72 13.79 7.30
CA ILE A 39 0.58 13.11 7.44
C ILE A 39 0.47 11.86 8.33
N GLN A 40 -0.23 11.92 9.46
CA GLN A 40 -0.47 10.76 10.33
C GLN A 40 -1.24 9.64 9.61
N ASP A 41 -2.24 9.99 8.79
CA ASP A 41 -3.11 9.00 8.16
C ASP A 41 -2.54 8.43 6.86
N ASN A 42 -1.82 9.23 6.07
CA ASN A 42 -1.39 8.85 4.73
C ASN A 42 0.11 8.56 4.61
N CYS A 43 0.96 9.18 5.45
CA CYS A 43 2.41 9.12 5.26
C CYS A 43 3.12 8.33 6.35
N GLN A 44 2.69 8.48 7.60
CA GLN A 44 3.39 7.91 8.75
C GLN A 44 3.41 6.38 8.77
N ILE A 45 2.48 5.69 8.11
CA ILE A 45 2.51 4.22 8.00
C ILE A 45 3.81 3.69 7.37
N CYS A 46 4.40 4.42 6.43
CA CYS A 46 5.67 4.08 5.79
C CYS A 46 6.83 4.92 6.33
N HIS A 47 6.58 6.18 6.68
CA HIS A 47 7.58 7.14 7.15
C HIS A 47 7.74 7.11 8.69
N GLN A 48 7.80 5.91 9.27
CA GLN A 48 8.28 5.69 10.64
C GLN A 48 9.78 5.38 10.64
N PRO A 49 10.50 5.65 11.75
CA PRO A 49 11.85 5.14 11.95
C PRO A 49 11.92 3.62 11.77
N GLY A 50 12.87 3.15 10.96
CA GLY A 50 13.10 1.72 10.68
C GLY A 50 12.18 1.10 9.63
N ASN A 51 11.11 1.80 9.23
CA ASN A 51 10.18 1.33 8.20
C ASN A 51 10.68 1.71 6.79
N ILE A 52 9.91 1.41 5.75
CA ILE A 52 10.35 1.51 4.35
C ILE A 52 10.59 2.96 3.87
N GLY A 53 9.98 3.96 4.51
CA GLY A 53 10.20 5.35 4.20
C GLY A 53 11.64 5.78 4.53
N PRO A 54 12.39 6.40 3.60
CA PRO A 54 13.81 6.72 3.82
C PRO A 54 14.02 7.89 4.80
N MET A 55 12.96 8.59 5.20
CA MET A 55 12.95 9.65 6.19
C MET A 55 11.72 9.51 7.09
N SER A 56 11.86 9.91 8.35
CA SER A 56 10.78 9.94 9.32
C SER A 56 9.89 11.16 9.11
N PHE A 57 8.58 11.02 9.34
CA PHE A 57 7.57 12.10 9.32
C PHE A 57 6.76 12.14 10.62
N THR A 58 7.41 11.89 11.76
CA THR A 58 6.74 11.81 13.08
C THR A 58 6.59 13.17 13.77
N SER A 59 7.30 14.20 13.31
CA SER A 59 7.22 15.56 13.85
C SER A 59 7.24 16.64 12.76
N TYR A 60 6.84 17.87 13.11
CA TYR A 60 6.90 19.00 12.19
C TYR A 60 8.34 19.29 11.73
N GLU A 61 9.30 19.21 12.65
CA GLU A 61 10.72 19.44 12.39
C GLU A 61 11.27 18.44 11.39
N GLU A 62 10.76 17.21 11.40
CA GLU A 62 11.09 16.16 10.44
C GLU A 62 10.40 16.37 9.10
N VAL A 63 9.12 16.77 9.08
CA VAL A 63 8.34 16.94 7.84
C VAL A 63 8.73 18.20 7.07
N ARG A 64 8.92 19.33 7.75
CA ARG A 64 9.10 20.66 7.15
C ARG A 64 10.22 20.72 6.09
N PRO A 65 11.42 20.13 6.28
CA PRO A 65 12.47 20.15 5.26
C PRO A 65 12.09 19.46 3.95
N TRP A 66 11.15 18.51 4.00
CA TRP A 66 10.69 17.74 2.85
C TRP A 66 9.42 18.30 2.22
N ALA A 67 8.82 19.34 2.78
CA ALA A 67 7.53 19.87 2.36
C ALA A 67 7.42 20.13 0.83
N PRO A 68 8.41 20.76 0.15
CA PRO A 68 8.36 20.92 -1.31
C PRO A 68 8.36 19.59 -2.08
N LEU A 69 9.07 18.57 -1.58
CA LEU A 69 9.08 17.25 -2.19
C LEU A 69 7.76 16.52 -1.92
N ILE A 70 7.22 16.63 -0.71
CA ILE A 70 5.90 16.08 -0.36
C ILE A 70 4.85 16.66 -1.31
N GLN A 71 4.79 17.99 -1.46
CA GLN A 71 3.90 18.69 -2.39
C GLN A 71 4.00 18.11 -3.81
N LEU A 72 5.22 17.96 -4.34
CA LEU A 72 5.44 17.42 -5.67
C LEU A 72 4.88 15.99 -5.81
N ARG A 73 5.16 15.12 -4.85
CA ARG A 73 4.76 13.70 -4.89
C ARG A 73 3.25 13.52 -4.73
N VAL A 74 2.62 14.27 -3.82
CA VAL A 74 1.17 14.17 -3.61
C VAL A 74 0.39 14.79 -4.76
N ALA A 75 0.85 15.92 -5.31
CA ALA A 75 0.22 16.54 -6.47
C ALA A 75 0.30 15.65 -7.72
N ALA A 76 1.38 14.86 -7.85
CA ALA A 76 1.53 13.85 -8.89
C ALA A 76 0.79 12.52 -8.59
N ARG A 77 0.13 12.39 -7.43
CA ARG A 77 -0.50 11.15 -6.93
C ARG A 77 0.47 9.96 -6.88
N GLU A 78 1.74 10.24 -6.66
CA GLU A 78 2.77 9.23 -6.44
C GLU A 78 2.86 8.80 -4.97
N MET A 79 2.34 9.61 -4.06
CA MET A 79 2.28 9.36 -2.62
C MET A 79 0.87 9.66 -2.08
N PRO A 80 0.30 8.80 -1.20
CA PRO A 80 0.78 7.45 -0.89
C PRO A 80 0.89 6.59 -2.15
N PRO A 81 1.83 5.63 -2.19
CA PRO A 81 2.01 4.82 -3.38
C PRO A 81 0.82 3.89 -3.53
N TYR A 82 -0.09 4.18 -4.45
CA TYR A 82 -1.26 3.33 -4.71
C TYR A 82 -1.65 3.45 -6.18
N GLN A 83 -1.18 2.51 -7.00
CA GLN A 83 -1.25 2.61 -8.46
C GLN A 83 -2.58 2.08 -8.98
N TYR A 84 -3.64 2.83 -8.73
CA TYR A 84 -4.98 2.59 -9.26
C TYR A 84 -5.58 3.89 -9.77
N ASP A 85 -6.02 3.90 -11.03
CA ASP A 85 -6.58 5.09 -11.67
C ASP A 85 -7.87 5.54 -10.95
N THR A 86 -8.05 6.85 -10.77
CA THR A 86 -9.16 7.45 -9.99
C THR A 86 -10.50 7.51 -10.74
N ASP A 87 -10.51 7.16 -12.02
CA ASP A 87 -11.62 7.40 -12.94
C ASP A 87 -11.93 6.24 -13.88
N ILE A 88 -11.14 5.15 -13.87
CA ILE A 88 -11.26 4.02 -14.79
C ILE A 88 -11.43 2.70 -14.02
N GLY A 89 -12.44 1.93 -14.40
CA GLY A 89 -12.76 0.64 -13.77
C GLY A 89 -13.55 0.78 -12.47
N ILE A 90 -13.59 -0.28 -11.67
CA ILE A 90 -14.29 -0.33 -10.38
C ILE A 90 -13.62 0.65 -9.41
N GLN A 91 -14.36 1.61 -8.89
CA GLN A 91 -13.81 2.66 -8.00
C GLN A 91 -14.06 2.41 -6.51
N HIS A 92 -14.94 1.47 -6.19
CA HIS A 92 -15.26 1.09 -4.82
C HIS A 92 -14.29 -0.01 -4.38
N LEU A 93 -13.24 0.40 -3.67
CA LEU A 93 -12.15 -0.46 -3.20
C LEU A 93 -12.12 -0.52 -1.68
N LYS A 94 -11.87 -1.71 -1.13
CA LYS A 94 -11.61 -1.88 0.31
C LYS A 94 -10.20 -1.35 0.63
N ASN A 95 -10.08 -0.59 1.71
CA ASN A 95 -8.82 0.00 2.16
C ASN A 95 -8.12 0.81 1.05
N ASP A 96 -8.86 1.69 0.39
CA ASP A 96 -8.34 2.59 -0.65
C ASP A 96 -7.33 3.59 -0.05
N TRP A 97 -6.08 3.56 -0.52
CA TRP A 97 -5.01 4.45 -0.04
C TRP A 97 -4.85 5.70 -0.90
N ARG A 98 -5.71 5.89 -1.91
CA ARG A 98 -5.67 7.09 -2.74
C ARG A 98 -6.04 8.29 -1.87
N MET A 99 -5.12 9.25 -1.83
CA MET A 99 -5.37 10.50 -1.12
C MET A 99 -6.46 11.30 -1.82
N THR A 100 -7.36 11.88 -1.03
CA THR A 100 -8.45 12.71 -1.53
C THR A 100 -7.89 13.98 -2.20
N GLN A 101 -8.64 14.56 -3.13
CA GLN A 101 -8.20 15.83 -3.74
C GLN A 101 -8.14 16.96 -2.71
N GLU A 102 -9.03 16.95 -1.71
CA GLU A 102 -9.05 17.93 -0.62
C GLU A 102 -7.77 17.86 0.24
N ASP A 103 -7.30 16.65 0.56
CA ASP A 103 -6.05 16.47 1.30
C ASP A 103 -4.83 16.91 0.47
N ILE A 104 -4.81 16.61 -0.83
CA ILE A 104 -3.77 17.07 -1.76
C ILE A 104 -3.73 18.60 -1.78
N ASP A 105 -4.88 19.23 -1.99
CA ASP A 105 -5.00 20.69 -2.08
C ASP A 105 -4.61 21.36 -0.75
N THR A 106 -4.95 20.75 0.39
CA THR A 106 -4.57 21.22 1.72
C THR A 106 -3.05 21.20 1.91
N ILE A 107 -2.37 20.11 1.52
CA ILE A 107 -0.91 20.03 1.57
C ILE A 107 -0.30 21.08 0.62
N VAL A 108 -0.78 21.17 -0.61
CA VAL A 108 -0.27 22.13 -1.62
C VAL A 108 -0.37 23.56 -1.10
N ALA A 109 -1.54 23.96 -0.59
CA ALA A 109 -1.77 25.30 -0.04
C ALA A 109 -0.90 25.58 1.19
N TRP A 110 -0.69 24.59 2.07
CA TRP A 110 0.21 24.71 3.22
C TRP A 110 1.66 24.94 2.79
N VAL A 111 2.14 24.22 1.78
CA VAL A 111 3.51 24.38 1.26
C VAL A 111 3.68 25.72 0.56
N ASP A 112 2.71 26.14 -0.25
CA ASP A 112 2.71 27.44 -0.93
C ASP A 112 2.72 28.62 0.06
N ALA A 113 2.13 28.43 1.25
CA ALA A 113 2.16 29.38 2.35
C ALA A 113 3.48 29.38 3.15
N GLY A 114 4.48 28.58 2.75
CA GLY A 114 5.78 28.48 3.43
C GLY A 114 5.82 27.46 4.56
N SER A 115 4.88 26.50 4.56
CA SER A 115 4.79 25.39 5.51
C SER A 115 4.71 25.83 6.99
N PRO A 116 3.79 26.73 7.38
CA PRO A 116 3.69 27.21 8.75
C PRO A 116 3.29 26.10 9.73
N LEU A 117 3.89 26.10 10.93
CA LEU A 117 3.50 25.19 12.02
C LEU A 117 2.07 25.44 12.51
N GLY A 118 1.67 26.71 12.68
CA GLY A 118 0.41 27.06 13.34
C GLY A 118 0.52 27.03 14.87
N ASN A 119 -0.62 26.89 15.56
CA ASN A 119 -0.67 26.77 17.02
C ASN A 119 -0.36 25.31 17.43
N PRO A 120 0.73 25.02 18.15
CA PRO A 120 1.06 23.67 18.58
C PRO A 120 -0.01 22.98 19.44
N GLU A 121 -0.90 23.74 20.09
CA GLU A 121 -2.02 23.18 20.86
C GLU A 121 -3.08 22.50 19.99
N ASP A 122 -3.11 22.77 18.68
CA ASP A 122 -4.02 22.14 17.73
C ASP A 122 -3.52 20.78 17.23
N LEU A 123 -2.29 20.38 17.59
CA LEU A 123 -1.71 19.10 17.19
C LEU A 123 -2.57 17.93 17.69
N PRO A 124 -2.86 16.94 16.83
CA PRO A 124 -3.51 15.73 17.28
C PRO A 124 -2.54 14.92 18.17
N PRO A 125 -3.06 14.05 19.05
CA PRO A 125 -2.22 13.09 19.75
C PRO A 125 -1.46 12.22 18.73
N PRO A 126 -0.23 11.76 19.04
CA PRO A 126 0.49 10.84 18.17
C PRO A 126 -0.31 9.55 17.94
N LYS A 127 -0.51 9.21 16.66
CA LYS A 127 -1.10 7.92 16.27
C LYS A 127 -0.16 6.79 16.68
N GLN A 128 -0.72 5.72 17.20
CA GLN A 128 0.03 4.50 17.49
C GLN A 128 0.06 3.64 16.22
N PHE A 129 1.25 3.15 15.88
CA PHE A 129 1.44 2.22 14.78
C PHE A 129 1.89 0.89 15.36
N PRO A 130 1.48 -0.25 14.77
CA PRO A 130 2.00 -1.56 15.18
C PRO A 130 3.52 -1.57 15.10
N ASP A 131 4.17 -2.23 16.05
CA ASP A 131 5.60 -2.48 15.96
C ASP A 131 5.88 -3.29 14.68
N MET A 132 7.06 -3.10 14.08
CA MET A 132 7.43 -3.85 12.87
C MET A 132 7.48 -5.37 13.11
N ASP A 133 7.65 -5.75 14.38
CA ASP A 133 7.64 -7.12 14.87
C ASP A 133 6.23 -7.66 15.20
N ASP A 134 5.17 -6.84 15.10
CA ASP A 134 3.78 -7.23 15.32
C ASP A 134 3.03 -7.59 14.03
N TRP A 135 1.98 -8.41 14.19
CA TRP A 135 1.04 -8.76 13.13
C TRP A 135 0.03 -7.63 12.93
N ARG A 136 -0.09 -7.13 11.70
CA ARG A 136 -0.98 -6.00 11.41
C ARG A 136 -2.45 -6.35 11.59
N PHE A 137 -2.82 -7.59 11.33
CA PHE A 137 -4.18 -8.04 11.58
C PHE A 137 -4.47 -8.37 13.05
N ALA A 138 -3.49 -8.31 13.95
CA ALA A 138 -3.74 -8.71 15.35
C ALA A 138 -4.63 -7.74 16.13
N ASP A 139 -4.65 -6.46 15.78
CA ASP A 139 -5.55 -5.49 16.39
C ASP A 139 -7.03 -5.80 16.10
N GLU A 140 -7.32 -6.43 14.97
CA GLU A 140 -8.68 -6.76 14.53
C GLU A 140 -9.05 -8.22 14.77
N LEU A 141 -8.11 -9.15 14.54
CA LEU A 141 -8.34 -10.60 14.51
C LEU A 141 -7.65 -11.35 15.65
N GLY A 142 -6.92 -10.65 16.53
CA GLY A 142 -6.05 -11.30 17.52
C GLY A 142 -4.80 -11.93 16.90
N GLN A 143 -4.00 -12.65 17.68
CA GLN A 143 -2.80 -13.31 17.15
C GLN A 143 -3.18 -14.42 16.14
N PRO A 144 -2.33 -14.69 15.13
CA PRO A 144 -2.60 -15.77 14.18
C PRO A 144 -2.72 -17.12 14.90
N ASP A 145 -3.69 -17.93 14.48
CA ASP A 145 -3.91 -19.28 14.99
C ASP A 145 -2.75 -20.22 14.67
N HIS A 146 -2.08 -19.95 13.54
CA HIS A 146 -1.00 -20.78 13.05
C HIS A 146 0.11 -19.93 12.44
N THR A 147 1.37 -20.28 12.71
CA THR A 147 2.52 -19.58 12.12
C THR A 147 3.51 -20.57 11.52
N ILE A 148 4.03 -20.23 10.34
CA ILE A 148 4.96 -21.07 9.58
C ILE A 148 6.19 -20.22 9.25
N LYS A 149 7.38 -20.68 9.66
CA LYS A 149 8.65 -20.00 9.38
C LYS A 149 9.41 -20.68 8.26
N SER A 150 9.98 -19.89 7.35
CA SER A 150 10.94 -20.39 6.38
C SER A 150 12.18 -20.97 7.08
N ALA A 151 12.97 -21.79 6.38
CA ALA A 151 14.30 -22.13 6.89
C ALA A 151 15.19 -20.86 6.92
N ALA A 152 16.07 -20.79 7.92
CA ALA A 152 16.96 -19.65 8.12
C ALA A 152 17.90 -19.44 6.94
N TRP A 153 18.17 -18.16 6.63
CA TRP A 153 19.05 -17.76 5.54
C TRP A 153 19.87 -16.51 5.90
N ASP A 154 21.14 -16.48 5.50
CA ASP A 154 21.98 -15.30 5.67
C ASP A 154 21.82 -14.36 4.46
N VAL A 155 21.20 -13.20 4.68
CA VAL A 155 21.10 -12.15 3.66
C VAL A 155 22.41 -11.35 3.65
N PRO A 156 23.17 -11.33 2.54
CA PRO A 156 24.38 -10.54 2.45
C PRO A 156 24.06 -9.05 2.31
N ALA A 157 24.98 -8.19 2.78
CA ALA A 157 24.86 -6.73 2.65
C ALA A 157 24.88 -6.23 1.20
N ALA A 158 25.56 -6.94 0.30
CA ALA A 158 25.70 -6.56 -1.09
C ALA A 158 25.60 -7.79 -1.99
N GLY A 159 25.05 -7.61 -3.20
CA GLY A 159 24.91 -8.69 -4.15
C GLY A 159 23.97 -8.34 -5.29
N GLN A 160 23.74 -9.33 -6.14
CA GLN A 160 22.60 -9.33 -7.04
C GLN A 160 21.38 -9.92 -6.32
N ASP A 161 20.28 -9.94 -7.03
CA ASP A 161 19.05 -10.67 -6.75
C ASP A 161 19.29 -12.12 -6.24
N LEU A 162 18.71 -12.46 -5.08
CA LEU A 162 18.82 -13.78 -4.41
C LEU A 162 17.47 -14.46 -4.18
N TRP A 163 17.34 -15.71 -4.64
CA TRP A 163 16.11 -16.49 -4.58
C TRP A 163 16.32 -17.64 -3.60
N TRP A 164 15.71 -17.51 -2.42
CA TRP A 164 15.72 -18.54 -1.41
C TRP A 164 14.41 -19.32 -1.44
N LYS A 165 14.49 -20.64 -1.69
CA LYS A 165 13.32 -21.50 -1.89
C LYS A 165 13.24 -22.69 -0.92
N PRO A 166 13.17 -22.47 0.40
CA PRO A 166 13.08 -23.57 1.35
C PRO A 166 11.68 -24.19 1.32
N VAL A 167 11.64 -25.51 1.48
CA VAL A 167 10.42 -26.26 1.75
C VAL A 167 10.44 -26.68 3.21
N VAL A 168 9.40 -26.30 3.96
CA VAL A 168 9.28 -26.58 5.40
C VAL A 168 7.97 -27.28 5.69
N ASP A 169 7.93 -28.06 6.77
CA ASP A 169 6.68 -28.63 7.27
C ASP A 169 5.71 -27.50 7.65
N SER A 170 4.45 -27.60 7.21
CA SER A 170 3.46 -26.59 7.57
C SER A 170 3.06 -26.70 9.04
N GLY A 171 3.14 -27.88 9.66
CA GLY A 171 2.60 -28.17 10.99
C GLY A 171 1.06 -28.17 11.03
N ILE A 172 0.38 -28.09 9.89
CA ILE A 172 -1.08 -28.06 9.80
C ILE A 172 -1.58 -29.51 9.81
N THR A 173 -2.32 -29.90 10.84
CA THR A 173 -2.84 -31.27 10.99
C THR A 173 -4.26 -31.44 10.46
N GLU A 174 -5.00 -30.35 10.28
CA GLU A 174 -6.41 -30.35 9.87
C GLU A 174 -6.64 -29.32 8.75
N SER A 175 -7.48 -29.68 7.79
CA SER A 175 -7.80 -28.75 6.69
C SER A 175 -8.87 -27.78 7.16
N ARG A 176 -8.63 -26.48 6.99
CA ARG A 176 -9.52 -25.40 7.46
C ARG A 176 -9.57 -24.26 6.44
N CYS A 177 -10.66 -23.50 6.44
CA CYS A 177 -10.75 -22.27 5.67
C CYS A 177 -9.98 -21.14 6.34
N ILE A 178 -9.16 -20.46 5.55
CA ILE A 178 -8.42 -19.25 5.96
C ILE A 178 -9.41 -18.08 6.02
N LYS A 179 -9.34 -17.31 7.10
CA LYS A 179 -9.98 -16.00 7.26
C LYS A 179 -9.05 -14.88 6.81
N ALA A 180 -7.79 -14.94 7.21
CA ALA A 180 -6.75 -14.01 6.78
C ALA A 180 -5.37 -14.68 6.76
N VAL A 181 -4.47 -14.13 5.93
CA VAL A 181 -3.06 -14.50 5.88
C VAL A 181 -2.20 -13.25 5.82
N GLU A 182 -1.13 -13.26 6.59
CA GLU A 182 -0.12 -12.20 6.58
C GLU A 182 1.26 -12.84 6.46
N THR A 183 2.10 -12.30 5.57
CA THR A 183 3.49 -12.72 5.42
C THR A 183 4.40 -11.60 5.89
N ARG A 184 5.36 -11.94 6.74
CA ARG A 184 6.25 -11.00 7.42
C ARG A 184 7.71 -11.41 7.29
N PRO A 185 8.54 -10.62 6.61
CA PRO A 185 9.99 -10.66 6.78
C PRO A 185 10.37 -10.29 8.21
N SER A 186 11.58 -10.64 8.68
CA SER A 186 12.06 -10.07 9.95
C SER A 186 12.22 -8.56 9.84
N ALA A 187 12.13 -7.84 10.96
CA ALA A 187 12.37 -6.40 10.99
C ALA A 187 13.75 -6.02 10.44
N ALA A 188 14.77 -6.88 10.60
CA ALA A 188 16.11 -6.62 10.08
C ALA A 188 16.21 -6.81 8.55
N ALA A 189 15.40 -7.68 7.94
CA ALA A 189 15.43 -7.97 6.51
C ALA A 189 14.31 -7.32 5.71
N ILE A 190 13.42 -6.53 6.33
CA ILE A 190 12.30 -5.89 5.63
C ILE A 190 12.75 -4.99 4.49
N GLY A 191 13.88 -4.30 4.63
CA GLY A 191 14.47 -3.44 3.60
C GLY A 191 15.03 -4.21 2.40
N SER A 192 15.44 -5.47 2.60
CA SER A 192 16.02 -6.33 1.57
C SER A 192 15.05 -7.37 1.02
N THR A 193 13.89 -7.61 1.65
CA THR A 193 12.92 -8.62 1.20
C THR A 193 11.94 -8.03 0.20
N HIS A 194 12.17 -8.26 -1.09
CA HIS A 194 11.37 -7.69 -2.18
C HIS A 194 10.07 -8.47 -2.44
N HIS A 195 10.17 -9.81 -2.49
CA HIS A 195 9.02 -10.71 -2.50
C HIS A 195 9.21 -11.86 -1.51
N ALA A 196 8.11 -12.39 -0.97
CA ALA A 196 8.12 -13.54 -0.08
C ALA A 196 6.89 -14.40 -0.32
N ASN A 197 6.88 -15.10 -1.44
CA ASN A 197 5.74 -15.89 -1.85
C ASN A 197 5.73 -17.24 -1.13
N SER A 198 4.55 -17.79 -0.90
CA SER A 198 4.41 -19.13 -0.33
C SER A 198 3.31 -19.90 -1.03
N HIS A 199 3.54 -21.20 -1.25
CA HIS A 199 2.55 -22.12 -1.75
C HIS A 199 2.64 -23.46 -1.04
N PHE A 200 1.51 -24.14 -0.97
CA PHE A 200 1.46 -25.47 -0.38
C PHE A 200 2.13 -26.49 -1.30
N LYS A 201 2.77 -27.49 -0.71
CA LYS A 201 3.05 -28.77 -1.34
C LYS A 201 2.16 -29.82 -0.68
N VAL A 202 1.53 -30.65 -1.48
CA VAL A 202 0.63 -31.72 -1.02
C VAL A 202 1.05 -33.05 -1.62
N LEU A 203 0.74 -34.15 -0.94
CA LEU A 203 0.96 -35.49 -1.49
C LEU A 203 -0.16 -35.82 -2.48
N ASN A 204 0.21 -36.27 -3.69
CA ASN A 204 -0.74 -36.84 -4.64
C ASN A 204 -1.10 -38.29 -4.27
N GLU A 205 -1.97 -38.93 -5.06
CA GLU A 205 -2.40 -40.32 -4.84
C GLU A 205 -1.25 -41.34 -4.87
N ASP A 206 -0.16 -41.02 -5.58
CA ASP A 206 1.05 -41.84 -5.68
C ASP A 206 2.04 -41.61 -4.52
N GLY A 207 1.74 -40.67 -3.61
CA GLY A 207 2.60 -40.31 -2.49
C GLY A 207 3.76 -39.38 -2.86
N GLU A 208 3.67 -38.67 -3.99
CA GLU A 208 4.65 -37.68 -4.43
C GLU A 208 4.21 -36.26 -4.03
N TRP A 209 5.18 -35.44 -3.60
CA TRP A 209 4.93 -34.02 -3.31
C TRP A 209 4.74 -33.23 -4.61
N VAL A 210 3.57 -32.63 -4.76
CA VAL A 210 3.20 -31.76 -5.88
C VAL A 210 2.84 -30.36 -5.40
N ASN A 211 2.85 -29.39 -6.31
CA ASN A 211 2.39 -28.03 -6.01
C ASN A 211 0.88 -28.04 -5.74
N GLY A 212 0.49 -27.52 -4.57
CA GLY A 212 -0.88 -27.16 -4.25
C GLY A 212 -1.15 -25.68 -4.52
N ASP A 213 -2.19 -25.16 -3.87
CA ASP A 213 -2.58 -23.76 -4.00
C ASP A 213 -1.57 -22.80 -3.37
N ARG A 214 -1.59 -21.56 -3.85
CA ARG A 214 -0.80 -20.48 -3.29
C ARG A 214 -1.36 -20.09 -1.92
N LEU A 215 -0.49 -20.05 -0.92
CA LEU A 215 -0.83 -19.66 0.44
C LEU A 215 -0.89 -18.13 0.55
N SER A 216 0.20 -17.46 0.18
CA SER A 216 0.30 -15.99 0.20
C SER A 216 1.16 -15.46 -0.94
N GLU A 217 0.82 -14.27 -1.43
CA GLU A 217 1.72 -13.43 -2.20
C GLU A 217 2.13 -12.25 -1.33
N PHE A 218 3.43 -12.09 -1.13
CA PHE A 218 3.98 -10.91 -0.48
C PHE A 218 4.89 -10.21 -1.45
N ALA A 219 4.68 -8.90 -1.53
CA ALA A 219 5.57 -7.95 -2.12
C ALA A 219 5.67 -6.76 -1.18
N ILE A 220 6.77 -6.01 -1.29
CA ILE A 220 6.93 -4.75 -0.60
C ILE A 220 5.68 -3.87 -0.75
N GLY A 221 5.18 -3.38 0.40
CA GLY A 221 4.00 -2.53 0.51
C GLY A 221 2.68 -3.25 0.72
N LYS A 222 2.61 -4.57 0.52
CA LYS A 222 1.39 -5.34 0.76
C LYS A 222 1.21 -5.64 2.25
N LEU A 223 0.01 -5.34 2.77
CA LEU A 223 -0.28 -5.51 4.20
C LEU A 223 -0.56 -6.97 4.60
N GLY A 224 -1.21 -7.73 3.74
CA GLY A 224 -1.76 -9.07 4.01
C GLY A 224 -2.98 -9.32 3.12
N GLU A 225 -3.61 -10.48 3.25
CA GLU A 225 -4.78 -10.87 2.46
C GLU A 225 -5.90 -11.37 3.37
N LYS A 226 -7.11 -10.83 3.21
CA LYS A 226 -8.31 -11.37 3.86
C LYS A 226 -9.11 -12.17 2.84
N VAL A 227 -9.60 -13.34 3.24
CA VAL A 227 -10.51 -14.11 2.42
C VAL A 227 -11.88 -13.43 2.45
N PRO A 228 -12.49 -13.14 1.29
CA PRO A 228 -13.78 -12.47 1.24
C PRO A 228 -14.90 -13.26 1.90
N GLU A 229 -15.94 -12.54 2.33
CA GLU A 229 -17.15 -13.15 2.90
C GLU A 229 -17.76 -14.20 1.96
N GLY A 230 -18.19 -15.31 2.58
CA GLY A 230 -18.76 -16.47 1.91
C GLY A 230 -17.77 -17.30 1.08
N ALA A 231 -16.47 -17.04 1.18
CA ALA A 231 -15.45 -17.74 0.41
C ALA A 231 -14.49 -18.53 1.32
N CYS A 232 -13.96 -19.65 0.80
CA CYS A 232 -12.99 -20.48 1.49
C CYS A 232 -11.72 -20.65 0.65
N ARG A 233 -10.60 -20.11 1.14
CA ARG A 233 -9.27 -20.55 0.73
C ARG A 233 -8.80 -21.60 1.73
N ARG A 234 -8.65 -22.84 1.28
CA ARG A 234 -8.45 -23.97 2.20
C ARG A 234 -6.97 -24.27 2.42
N VAL A 235 -6.57 -24.43 3.68
CA VAL A 235 -5.28 -25.03 4.00
C VAL A 235 -5.36 -26.56 3.89
N PRO A 236 -4.40 -27.23 3.23
CA PRO A 236 -4.35 -28.67 3.19
C PRO A 236 -3.67 -29.24 4.45
N ALA A 237 -4.33 -30.21 5.10
CA ALA A 237 -3.74 -30.99 6.19
C ALA A 237 -2.49 -31.75 5.74
N ASN A 238 -1.52 -31.88 6.64
CA ASN A 238 -0.25 -32.60 6.44
C ASN A 238 0.53 -32.10 5.21
N SER A 239 0.41 -30.81 4.90
CA SER A 239 1.11 -30.19 3.78
C SER A 239 2.50 -29.69 4.19
N MET A 240 3.34 -29.44 3.19
CA MET A 240 4.52 -28.58 3.35
C MET A 240 4.24 -27.20 2.77
N VAL A 241 5.09 -26.23 3.09
CA VAL A 241 5.08 -24.91 2.45
C VAL A 241 6.42 -24.69 1.77
N GLU A 242 6.39 -24.43 0.47
CA GLU A 242 7.55 -23.90 -0.25
C GLU A 242 7.46 -22.38 -0.23
N PHE A 243 8.50 -21.77 0.31
CA PHE A 243 8.71 -20.32 0.21
C PHE A 243 9.45 -20.01 -1.08
N GLU A 244 9.21 -18.84 -1.64
CA GLU A 244 10.00 -18.23 -2.68
C GLU A 244 10.28 -16.79 -2.26
N VAL A 245 11.40 -16.62 -1.56
CA VAL A 245 11.84 -15.33 -1.03
C VAL A 245 12.87 -14.72 -1.96
N HIS A 246 12.52 -13.57 -2.53
CA HIS A 246 13.40 -12.72 -3.31
C HIS A 246 13.99 -11.66 -2.38
N TYR A 247 15.29 -11.80 -2.08
CA TYR A 247 16.06 -10.74 -1.44
C TYR A 247 16.83 -9.90 -2.46
N PHE A 248 16.74 -8.59 -2.32
CA PHE A 248 17.58 -7.61 -2.97
C PHE A 248 18.44 -6.91 -1.90
N PRO A 249 19.75 -7.21 -1.80
CA PRO A 249 20.63 -6.62 -0.78
C PRO A 249 20.58 -5.09 -0.72
N ASP A 250 20.35 -4.53 0.47
CA ASP A 250 20.11 -3.10 0.71
C ASP A 250 21.32 -2.37 1.35
N GLY A 251 22.44 -3.07 1.54
CA GLY A 251 23.61 -2.58 2.26
C GLY A 251 23.77 -3.17 3.67
N ASN A 252 22.75 -3.85 4.19
CA ASN A 252 22.75 -4.43 5.54
C ASN A 252 22.80 -5.97 5.47
N ALA A 253 23.79 -6.58 6.12
CA ALA A 253 23.84 -8.03 6.24
C ALA A 253 22.92 -8.49 7.37
N VAL A 254 22.07 -9.47 7.11
CA VAL A 254 21.13 -10.04 8.08
C VAL A 254 21.39 -11.53 8.24
N PRO A 255 22.02 -11.96 9.34
CA PRO A 255 22.25 -13.38 9.58
C PRO A 255 20.97 -14.09 10.05
N ASN A 256 20.76 -15.31 9.58
CA ASN A 256 19.64 -16.20 9.96
C ASN A 256 18.25 -15.54 9.84
N ASP A 257 18.02 -14.77 8.77
CA ASP A 257 16.69 -14.25 8.47
C ASP A 257 15.69 -15.39 8.25
N GLN A 258 14.45 -15.16 8.67
CA GLN A 258 13.33 -16.05 8.43
C GLN A 258 12.07 -15.25 8.12
N VAL A 259 11.44 -15.56 7.00
CA VAL A 259 10.09 -15.07 6.70
C VAL A 259 9.08 -15.93 7.48
N THR A 260 8.10 -15.28 8.09
CA THR A 260 7.01 -15.95 8.81
C THR A 260 5.67 -15.68 8.12
N VAL A 261 4.86 -16.71 7.92
CA VAL A 261 3.46 -16.58 7.50
C VAL A 261 2.56 -16.84 8.71
N GLY A 262 1.66 -15.91 9.01
CA GLY A 262 0.59 -16.05 9.99
C GLY A 262 -0.72 -16.35 9.29
N ILE A 263 -1.47 -17.31 9.82
CA ILE A 263 -2.76 -17.75 9.29
C ILE A 263 -3.79 -17.62 10.40
N TRP A 264 -4.89 -16.94 10.08
CA TRP A 264 -6.12 -16.92 10.87
C TRP A 264 -7.13 -17.80 10.18
N TYR A 265 -7.77 -18.67 10.94
CA TYR A 265 -8.84 -19.53 10.44
C TYR A 265 -10.20 -18.94 10.82
N PHE A 266 -11.23 -19.36 10.10
CA PHE A 266 -12.59 -19.17 10.60
C PHE A 266 -12.80 -20.02 11.87
N ASP A 267 -13.55 -19.48 12.82
CA ASP A 267 -13.97 -20.15 14.05
C ASP A 267 -15.50 -20.18 14.21
N GLU A 268 -15.99 -20.73 15.34
CA GLU A 268 -17.42 -20.87 15.61
C GLU A 268 -18.14 -19.51 15.81
N GLU A 269 -17.41 -18.43 16.12
CA GLU A 269 -17.96 -17.09 16.33
C GLU A 269 -18.16 -16.32 15.02
N ASP A 270 -17.59 -16.81 13.92
CA ASP A 270 -17.65 -16.17 12.60
C ASP A 270 -18.94 -16.45 11.81
N ASP A 271 -19.87 -17.26 12.35
CA ASP A 271 -21.08 -17.73 11.66
C ASP A 271 -20.77 -18.33 10.25
N PHE A 272 -19.55 -18.85 10.07
CA PHE A 272 -19.05 -19.35 8.79
C PHE A 272 -19.43 -20.83 8.58
N VAL A 273 -20.03 -21.14 7.43
CA VAL A 273 -20.40 -22.49 7.02
C VAL A 273 -19.58 -22.91 5.80
N GLU A 274 -18.60 -23.80 5.99
CA GLU A 274 -17.68 -24.22 4.93
C GLU A 274 -18.42 -24.85 3.74
N GLU A 275 -19.46 -25.66 3.99
CA GLU A 275 -20.23 -26.34 2.94
C GLU A 275 -21.04 -25.40 2.04
N GLU A 276 -21.36 -24.19 2.53
CA GLU A 276 -22.07 -23.16 1.78
C GLU A 276 -21.10 -22.17 1.11
N SER A 277 -19.80 -22.29 1.39
CA SER A 277 -18.79 -21.36 0.91
C SER A 277 -18.39 -21.60 -0.55
N TYR A 278 -17.99 -20.53 -1.22
CA TYR A 278 -17.41 -20.60 -2.56
C TYR A 278 -15.90 -20.90 -2.46
N PRO A 279 -15.34 -21.82 -3.27
CA PRO A 279 -13.91 -22.04 -3.30
C PRO A 279 -13.20 -20.77 -3.80
N GLN A 280 -12.17 -20.35 -3.06
CA GLN A 280 -11.37 -19.16 -3.35
C GLN A 280 -9.92 -19.56 -3.55
N ASN A 281 -9.29 -19.02 -4.59
CA ASN A 281 -7.86 -19.21 -4.83
C ASN A 281 -7.14 -17.91 -5.16
N LEU A 282 -5.84 -17.88 -4.85
CA LEU A 282 -4.93 -16.83 -5.29
C LEU A 282 -4.14 -17.34 -6.49
N SER A 283 -4.37 -16.77 -7.67
CA SER A 283 -3.77 -17.24 -8.93
C SER A 283 -3.02 -16.13 -9.67
N ALA A 284 -1.87 -16.49 -10.25
CA ALA A 284 -1.17 -15.65 -11.21
C ALA A 284 -1.70 -15.94 -12.63
N TYR A 285 -2.31 -14.93 -13.26
CA TYR A 285 -2.77 -15.02 -14.64
C TYR A 285 -1.74 -14.40 -15.58
N PHE A 286 -0.97 -15.26 -16.27
CA PHE A 286 0.10 -14.82 -17.15
C PHE A 286 -0.42 -14.21 -18.46
N LEU A 287 0.27 -13.17 -18.93
CA LEU A 287 0.04 -12.59 -20.25
C LEU A 287 0.65 -13.49 -21.34
N SER A 288 0.11 -13.41 -22.57
CA SER A 288 0.61 -14.17 -23.71
C SER A 288 2.08 -13.86 -23.97
N GLY A 289 2.89 -14.89 -24.22
CA GLY A 289 4.34 -14.79 -24.39
C GLY A 289 5.14 -15.34 -23.21
N GLY A 290 4.52 -15.49 -22.03
CA GLY A 290 4.89 -16.37 -20.91
C GLY A 290 6.24 -16.12 -20.20
N THR A 291 7.32 -15.85 -20.92
CA THR A 291 8.68 -15.72 -20.36
C THR A 291 9.64 -14.88 -21.20
N ASP A 292 9.39 -14.62 -22.49
CA ASP A 292 10.37 -13.96 -23.36
C ASP A 292 9.78 -12.77 -24.12
N TYR A 293 9.95 -11.58 -23.56
CA TYR A 293 9.54 -10.32 -24.16
C TYR A 293 10.75 -9.59 -24.73
N MET A 294 10.83 -9.50 -26.06
CA MET A 294 11.87 -8.71 -26.71
C MET A 294 11.40 -7.26 -26.88
N ILE A 295 11.86 -6.38 -25.99
CA ILE A 295 11.65 -4.94 -26.09
C ILE A 295 12.94 -4.30 -26.60
N ALA A 296 12.91 -3.73 -27.80
CA ALA A 296 14.05 -3.01 -28.35
C ALA A 296 14.41 -1.81 -27.44
N PRO A 297 15.69 -1.38 -27.37
CA PRO A 297 16.06 -0.15 -26.68
C PRO A 297 15.22 1.04 -27.18
N HIS A 298 14.62 1.80 -26.25
CA HIS A 298 13.65 2.88 -26.54
C HIS A 298 12.37 2.45 -27.28
N GLY A 299 12.13 1.14 -27.40
CA GLY A 299 10.90 0.59 -27.94
C GLY A 299 9.80 0.47 -26.90
N THR A 300 8.59 0.21 -27.38
CA THR A 300 7.42 -0.10 -26.56
C THR A 300 6.90 -1.49 -26.93
N LEU A 301 6.31 -2.16 -25.96
CA LEU A 301 5.64 -3.44 -26.16
C LEU A 301 4.34 -3.43 -25.36
N MET A 302 3.27 -3.91 -25.98
CA MET A 302 2.02 -4.23 -25.31
C MET A 302 1.74 -5.71 -25.55
N THR A 303 1.42 -6.42 -24.48
CA THR A 303 0.96 -7.82 -24.54
C THR A 303 -0.34 -7.95 -23.77
N GLN A 304 -1.05 -9.06 -23.97
CA GLN A 304 -2.31 -9.37 -23.32
C GLN A 304 -2.39 -10.87 -23.05
N GLY A 305 -3.10 -11.26 -21.99
CA GLY A 305 -3.45 -12.63 -21.68
C GLY A 305 -4.96 -12.79 -21.64
N PHE A 306 -5.45 -13.98 -21.92
CA PHE A 306 -6.88 -14.30 -21.80
C PHE A 306 -7.05 -15.46 -20.84
N ARG A 307 -8.01 -15.31 -19.93
CA ARG A 307 -8.50 -16.38 -19.07
C ARG A 307 -10.01 -16.47 -19.25
N SER A 308 -10.50 -17.69 -19.42
CA SER A 308 -11.92 -18.00 -19.40
C SER A 308 -12.20 -19.00 -18.29
N TRP A 309 -13.43 -18.99 -17.80
CA TRP A 309 -13.98 -19.98 -16.88
C TRP A 309 -15.20 -20.61 -17.51
N ASP A 310 -15.46 -21.87 -17.17
CA ASP A 310 -16.64 -22.63 -17.60
C ASP A 310 -17.84 -22.45 -16.65
N HIS A 311 -17.68 -21.61 -15.63
CA HIS A 311 -18.68 -21.25 -14.63
C HIS A 311 -18.56 -19.76 -14.27
N PRO A 312 -19.60 -19.14 -13.70
CA PRO A 312 -19.52 -17.79 -13.16
C PRO A 312 -18.46 -17.70 -12.05
N VAL A 313 -17.66 -16.63 -12.08
CA VAL A 313 -16.67 -16.33 -11.05
C VAL A 313 -16.86 -14.93 -10.51
N ARG A 314 -16.56 -14.75 -9.22
CA ARG A 314 -16.36 -13.44 -8.61
C ARG A 314 -14.86 -13.14 -8.61
N ILE A 315 -14.48 -11.97 -9.11
CA ILE A 315 -13.11 -11.47 -8.97
C ILE A 315 -13.09 -10.58 -7.73
N ASP A 316 -12.35 -10.98 -6.71
CA ASP A 316 -12.35 -10.26 -5.42
C ASP A 316 -11.29 -9.16 -5.37
N SER A 317 -10.19 -9.34 -6.12
CA SER A 317 -9.10 -8.37 -6.15
C SER A 317 -8.29 -8.45 -7.44
N TRP A 318 -7.54 -7.39 -7.72
CA TRP A 318 -6.60 -7.31 -8.82
C TRP A 318 -5.26 -6.70 -8.38
N GLN A 319 -4.17 -7.40 -8.68
CA GLN A 319 -2.82 -6.95 -8.42
C GLN A 319 -2.04 -6.92 -9.75
N PRO A 320 -1.75 -5.74 -10.32
CA PRO A 320 -0.85 -5.65 -11.45
C PRO A 320 0.57 -5.99 -11.02
N HIS A 321 1.23 -6.84 -11.80
CA HIS A 321 2.62 -7.21 -11.54
C HIS A 321 3.43 -7.25 -12.84
N MET A 322 4.52 -6.48 -12.85
CA MET A 322 5.49 -6.39 -13.94
C MET A 322 6.90 -6.26 -13.35
N HIS A 323 7.94 -6.20 -14.18
CA HIS A 323 9.30 -5.86 -13.73
C HIS A 323 9.63 -4.40 -14.06
N LEU A 324 10.90 -3.99 -13.95
CA LEU A 324 11.40 -2.61 -14.04
C LEU A 324 11.00 -1.80 -15.29
N ARG A 325 10.50 -2.43 -16.35
CA ARG A 325 10.05 -1.77 -17.59
C ARG A 325 8.52 -1.69 -17.73
N GLY A 326 7.78 -2.30 -16.81
CA GLY A 326 6.32 -2.16 -16.76
C GLY A 326 5.94 -0.72 -16.43
N VAL A 327 4.90 -0.23 -17.09
CA VAL A 327 4.40 1.15 -16.91
C VAL A 327 2.89 1.20 -16.71
N ALA A 328 2.15 0.30 -17.34
CA ALA A 328 0.71 0.26 -17.21
C ALA A 328 0.19 -1.17 -17.40
N MET A 329 -0.86 -1.51 -16.65
CA MET A 329 -1.60 -2.76 -16.82
C MET A 329 -3.08 -2.50 -16.61
N LYS A 330 -3.90 -3.25 -17.34
CA LYS A 330 -5.36 -3.20 -17.23
C LYS A 330 -5.95 -4.60 -17.15
N LEU A 331 -7.05 -4.72 -16.41
CA LEU A 331 -7.90 -5.90 -16.37
C LEU A 331 -9.20 -5.58 -17.09
N GLU A 332 -9.56 -6.40 -18.06
CA GLU A 332 -10.77 -6.25 -18.86
C GLU A 332 -11.59 -7.54 -18.85
N MET A 333 -12.91 -7.39 -18.88
CA MET A 333 -13.87 -8.45 -19.10
C MET A 333 -14.39 -8.36 -20.54
N LEU A 334 -14.19 -9.44 -21.30
CA LEU A 334 -14.76 -9.60 -22.64
C LEU A 334 -15.99 -10.50 -22.55
N ASN A 335 -17.16 -9.99 -22.96
CA ASN A 335 -18.35 -10.80 -23.15
C ASN A 335 -18.29 -11.46 -24.55
N PRO A 336 -18.18 -12.79 -24.66
CA PRO A 336 -17.97 -13.46 -25.95
C PRO A 336 -19.23 -13.48 -26.83
N GLU A 337 -20.42 -13.36 -26.25
CA GLU A 337 -21.69 -13.36 -26.99
C GLU A 337 -21.94 -12.02 -27.70
N THR A 338 -21.58 -10.92 -27.04
CA THR A 338 -21.83 -9.55 -27.54
C THR A 338 -20.58 -8.88 -28.11
N GLY A 339 -19.39 -9.38 -27.79
CA GLY A 339 -18.11 -8.74 -28.09
C GLY A 339 -17.82 -7.49 -27.25
N ARG A 340 -18.66 -7.16 -26.25
CA ARG A 340 -18.48 -5.99 -25.39
C ARG A 340 -17.28 -6.20 -24.46
N ILE A 341 -16.45 -5.16 -24.35
CA ILE A 341 -15.34 -5.09 -23.39
C ILE A 341 -15.71 -4.10 -22.29
N GLU A 342 -15.44 -4.48 -21.06
CA GLU A 342 -15.57 -3.65 -19.87
C GLU A 342 -14.25 -3.64 -19.11
N VAL A 343 -13.77 -2.45 -18.74
CA VAL A 343 -12.55 -2.31 -17.93
C VAL A 343 -12.92 -2.51 -16.48
N LEU A 344 -12.31 -3.49 -15.82
CA LEU A 344 -12.51 -3.76 -14.39
C LEU A 344 -11.52 -2.97 -13.55
N SER A 345 -10.26 -2.89 -13.99
CA SER A 345 -9.21 -2.14 -13.28
C SER A 345 -8.13 -1.63 -14.22
N GLN A 346 -7.51 -0.52 -13.83
CA GLN A 346 -6.49 0.17 -14.59
C GLN A 346 -5.43 0.75 -13.65
N ALA A 347 -4.16 0.54 -14.00
CA ALA A 347 -3.03 1.24 -13.43
C ALA A 347 -2.24 1.84 -14.59
N SER A 348 -2.32 3.17 -14.78
CA SER A 348 -1.65 3.87 -15.89
C SER A 348 -0.26 4.38 -15.56
N ASN A 349 0.10 4.46 -14.28
CA ASN A 349 1.41 4.88 -13.78
C ASN A 349 1.98 3.85 -12.79
N TRP A 350 2.01 2.59 -13.21
CA TRP A 350 2.48 1.49 -12.39
C TRP A 350 4.00 1.50 -12.25
N THR A 351 4.51 1.10 -11.07
CA THR A 351 5.95 0.96 -10.81
C THR A 351 6.22 -0.33 -10.04
N SER A 352 7.39 -0.95 -10.25
CA SER A 352 7.74 -2.20 -9.54
C SER A 352 8.09 -2.02 -8.06
N ALA A 353 8.22 -0.78 -7.60
CA ALA A 353 8.54 -0.49 -6.20
C ALA A 353 7.41 -0.83 -5.23
N TRP A 354 6.17 -0.93 -5.72
CA TRP A 354 4.98 -1.17 -4.92
C TRP A 354 4.04 -2.10 -5.68
N ASN A 355 3.58 -3.17 -5.03
CA ASN A 355 2.70 -4.16 -5.65
C ASN A 355 1.47 -4.37 -4.76
N HIS A 356 0.54 -3.42 -4.81
CA HIS A 356 -0.70 -3.50 -4.02
C HIS A 356 -1.72 -4.43 -4.68
N SER A 357 -2.42 -5.19 -3.84
CA SER A 357 -3.67 -5.84 -4.25
C SER A 357 -4.81 -4.84 -4.07
N HIS A 358 -5.55 -4.59 -5.15
CA HIS A 358 -6.73 -3.72 -5.15
C HIS A 358 -7.96 -4.61 -4.95
N THR A 359 -8.49 -4.61 -3.73
CA THR A 359 -9.64 -5.44 -3.34
C THR A 359 -10.92 -4.67 -3.60
N TYR A 360 -11.89 -5.27 -4.30
CA TYR A 360 -13.17 -4.64 -4.59
C TYR A 360 -14.13 -4.74 -3.40
N GLU A 361 -15.07 -3.79 -3.29
CA GLU A 361 -16.13 -3.79 -2.27
C GLU A 361 -17.13 -4.95 -2.39
#